data_AF-A0A962H9F9-F1
#
_entry.id   AF-A0A962H9F9-F1
#
_cell.length_a   1.000
_cell.length_b   1.000
_cell.length_c   1.000
_cell.angle_alpha   90.00
_cell.angle_beta   90.00
_cell.angle_gamma   90.00
#
_symmetry.space_group_name_H-M   'P 1'
#
loop_
_entity.id
_entity.type
_entity.pdbx_description
1 polymer ?
#
loop_
_entity_poly.entity_id
_entity_poly.type
_entity_poly.pdbx_seq_one_letter_code
_entity_poly.pdbx_strand_id
1 'polypeptide(L)'
;MRPDRRKFIRQTLATALGGASLYSALGGLQVLQAASLQPNYVFTDYKALVCVFLYGGNDGFNTVAPYTQAAFNSFYGSGGVRPQLALNRAQLHPLTDLSGSSGDGIQYALHAQMPELAALFNQAGSPLAIMANTGTLVGPVTQNQYLNSNPALPPQLYSHSDQSAYWQSSPPTNSPVTGWGGRICDLVASANPPNIPILTSFSGEDAFIRGENVNGYIMNASQALTVDLPYDDRGQLR
;
A
#
# COMPACT_ATOMS: atom_id res chain seq x y z
N MET A 1 13.93 32.43 12.72
CA MET A 1 12.59 32.64 12.10
C MET A 1 11.54 32.26 13.14
N ARG A 2 10.67 33.18 13.58
CA ARG A 2 9.64 32.87 14.59
C ARG A 2 8.41 32.28 13.88
N PRO A 3 7.98 31.04 14.19
CA PRO A 3 6.79 30.46 13.57
C PRO A 3 5.54 31.23 14.00
N ASP A 4 4.75 31.68 13.01
CA ASP A 4 3.51 32.43 13.23
C ASP A 4 2.37 31.47 13.56
N ARG A 5 1.87 31.55 14.81
CA ARG A 5 0.84 30.67 15.35
C ARG A 5 -0.45 30.67 14.51
N ARG A 6 -0.80 31.80 13.88
CA ARG A 6 -2.00 31.87 13.03
C ARG A 6 -1.80 31.16 11.69
N LYS A 7 -0.58 31.17 11.17
CA LYS A 7 -0.23 30.48 9.92
C LYS A 7 -0.21 28.97 10.13
N PHE A 8 0.33 28.52 11.27
CA PHE A 8 0.25 27.12 11.70
C PHE A 8 -1.19 26.65 11.82
N ILE A 9 -2.05 27.33 12.59
CA ILE A 9 -3.45 26.93 12.76
C ILE A 9 -4.22 26.91 11.42
N ARG A 10 -4.00 27.91 10.54
CA ARG A 10 -4.63 27.93 9.22
C ARG A 10 -4.16 26.78 8.32
N GLN A 11 -2.86 26.44 8.36
CA GLN A 11 -2.31 25.34 7.58
C GLN A 11 -2.77 23.98 8.11
N THR A 12 -2.85 23.80 9.44
CA THR A 12 -3.35 22.57 10.07
C THR A 12 -4.85 22.37 9.82
N LEU A 13 -5.66 23.44 9.85
CA LEU A 13 -7.10 23.35 9.56
C LEU A 13 -7.40 23.11 8.08
N ALA A 14 -6.63 23.73 7.17
CA ALA A 14 -6.78 23.52 5.73
C ALA A 14 -6.36 22.10 5.28
N THR A 15 -5.45 21.46 6.03
CA THR A 15 -5.01 20.07 5.77
C THR A 15 -5.90 19.04 6.47
N ALA A 16 -6.51 19.37 7.61
CA ALA A 16 -7.42 18.48 8.34
C ALA A 16 -8.75 18.20 7.60
N LEU A 17 -9.26 19.16 6.82
CA LEU A 17 -10.56 19.03 6.13
C LEU A 17 -10.55 18.09 4.90
N GLY A 18 -9.38 17.66 4.44
CA GLY A 18 -9.24 16.73 3.29
C GLY A 18 -8.65 15.36 3.63
N GLY A 19 -8.34 15.06 4.90
CA GLY A 19 -7.48 13.92 5.27
C GLY A 19 -7.88 13.13 6.51
N ALA A 20 -9.10 13.29 7.03
CA ALA A 20 -9.50 12.70 8.32
C ALA A 20 -9.26 11.18 8.44
N SER A 21 -9.36 10.41 7.35
CA SER A 21 -9.05 8.97 7.33
C SER A 21 -7.55 8.67 7.31
N LEU A 22 -6.76 9.43 6.55
CA LEU A 22 -5.30 9.32 6.49
C LEU A 22 -4.64 9.73 7.82
N TYR A 23 -5.14 10.76 8.51
CA TYR A 23 -4.60 11.19 9.81
C TYR A 23 -4.90 10.19 10.94
N SER A 24 -6.02 9.47 10.90
CA SER A 24 -6.32 8.43 11.90
C SER A 24 -5.35 7.24 11.77
N ALA A 25 -5.10 6.78 10.54
CA ALA A 25 -4.15 5.70 10.27
C ALA A 25 -2.68 6.11 10.55
N LEU A 26 -2.27 7.30 10.09
CA LEU A 26 -0.91 7.81 10.32
C LEU A 26 -0.69 8.18 11.80
N GLY A 27 -1.69 8.72 12.48
CA GLY A 27 -1.66 8.98 13.92
C GLY A 27 -1.59 7.69 14.75
N GLY A 28 -2.34 6.65 14.35
CA GLY A 28 -2.24 5.31 14.94
C GLY A 28 -0.84 4.72 14.78
N LEU A 29 -0.23 4.86 13.60
CA LEU A 29 1.16 4.42 13.35
C LEU A 29 2.19 5.22 14.16
N GLN A 30 2.01 6.53 14.34
CA GLN A 30 2.87 7.36 15.19
C GLN A 30 2.74 7.01 16.67
N VAL A 31 1.53 6.68 17.14
CA VAL A 31 1.30 6.19 18.50
C VAL A 31 1.90 4.80 18.69
N LEU A 32 1.77 3.90 17.71
CA LEU A 32 2.43 2.60 17.72
C LEU A 32 3.95 2.75 17.75
N GLN A 33 4.52 3.66 16.95
CA GLN A 33 5.94 3.97 16.98
C GLN A 33 6.37 4.52 18.34
N ALA A 34 5.61 5.46 18.92
CA ALA A 34 5.92 6.01 20.25
C ALA A 34 5.78 4.96 21.37
N ALA A 35 4.83 4.04 21.23
CA ALA A 35 4.62 2.94 22.17
C ALA A 35 5.68 1.84 22.02
N SER A 36 6.14 1.53 20.80
CA SER A 36 7.17 0.52 20.56
C SER A 36 8.58 0.97 20.95
N LEU A 37 8.79 2.29 21.07
CA LEU A 37 9.99 2.88 21.69
C LEU A 37 10.01 2.75 23.22
N GLN A 38 8.92 2.30 23.86
CA GLN A 38 8.97 1.88 25.26
C GLN A 38 9.69 0.53 25.35
N PRO A 39 10.72 0.38 26.20
CA PRO A 39 11.30 -0.93 26.44
C PRO A 39 10.21 -1.85 26.99
N ASN A 40 9.99 -2.99 26.31
CA ASN A 40 9.02 -4.04 26.65
C ASN A 40 7.55 -3.75 26.31
N TYR A 41 7.25 -3.04 25.23
CA TYR A 41 5.87 -3.05 24.71
C TYR A 41 5.49 -4.47 24.29
N VAL A 42 4.46 -5.03 24.92
CA VAL A 42 3.93 -6.37 24.60
C VAL A 42 2.50 -6.19 24.13
N PHE A 43 2.19 -6.70 22.93
CA PHE A 43 0.80 -6.79 22.47
C PHE A 43 0.03 -7.72 23.42
N THR A 44 -1.09 -7.26 23.94
CA THR A 44 -1.93 -8.09 24.83
C THR A 44 -2.72 -9.16 24.08
N ASP A 45 -2.71 -9.11 22.75
CA ASP A 45 -3.37 -10.03 21.84
C ASP A 45 -2.50 -10.33 20.62
N TYR A 46 -2.84 -11.40 19.88
CA TYR A 46 -2.11 -11.81 18.70
C TYR A 46 -2.31 -10.81 17.55
N LYS A 47 -1.20 -10.28 17.00
CA LYS A 47 -1.19 -9.41 15.83
C LYS A 47 -0.39 -10.05 14.71
N ALA A 48 -0.98 -10.10 13.52
CA ALA A 48 -0.30 -10.52 12.30
C ALA A 48 -0.70 -9.58 11.15
N LEU A 49 0.29 -9.23 10.32
CA LEU A 49 0.08 -8.55 9.06
C LEU A 49 0.40 -9.52 7.93
N VAL A 50 -0.56 -9.76 7.05
CA VAL A 50 -0.37 -10.57 5.84
C VAL A 50 -0.37 -9.63 4.64
N CYS A 51 0.75 -9.58 3.92
CA CYS A 51 0.88 -8.83 2.68
C CYS A 51 0.80 -9.81 1.50
N VAL A 52 -0.20 -9.64 0.63
CA VAL A 52 -0.31 -10.40 -0.61
C VAL A 52 0.09 -9.48 -1.76
N PHE A 53 1.26 -9.73 -2.34
CA PHE A 53 1.76 -8.98 -3.50
C PHE A 53 1.69 -9.86 -4.75
N LEU A 54 0.94 -9.42 -5.76
CA LEU A 54 0.57 -10.26 -6.91
C LEU A 54 1.50 -10.12 -8.13
N TYR A 55 2.64 -9.40 -8.02
CA TYR A 55 3.64 -9.20 -9.09
C TYR A 55 3.03 -8.92 -10.49
N GLY A 56 2.02 -8.07 -10.56
CA GLY A 56 1.35 -7.69 -11.81
C GLY A 56 0.25 -8.65 -12.29
N GLY A 57 -0.01 -9.75 -11.57
CA GLY A 57 -1.08 -10.70 -11.87
C GLY A 57 -2.51 -10.20 -11.59
N ASN A 58 -2.68 -8.94 -11.20
CA ASN A 58 -3.99 -8.35 -10.91
C ASN A 58 -4.31 -7.19 -11.84
N ASP A 59 -5.40 -7.32 -12.59
CA ASP A 59 -6.01 -6.20 -13.29
C ASP A 59 -6.94 -5.44 -12.32
N GLY A 60 -6.40 -4.39 -11.72
CA GLY A 60 -7.12 -3.59 -10.72
C GLY A 60 -8.42 -2.95 -11.26
N PHE A 61 -8.47 -2.58 -12.53
CA PHE A 61 -9.65 -1.94 -13.13
C PHE A 61 -10.78 -2.93 -13.41
N ASN A 62 -10.45 -4.22 -13.60
CA ASN A 62 -11.45 -5.28 -13.68
C ASN A 62 -11.80 -5.88 -12.31
N THR A 63 -10.97 -5.62 -11.29
CA THR A 63 -11.24 -5.99 -9.89
C THR A 63 -12.23 -5.01 -9.26
N VAL A 64 -11.91 -3.72 -9.29
CA VAL A 64 -12.74 -2.60 -8.80
C VAL A 64 -13.14 -1.76 -10.00
N ALA A 65 -14.37 -1.97 -10.48
CA ALA A 65 -14.87 -1.39 -11.71
C ALA A 65 -15.79 -0.18 -11.42
N PRO A 66 -15.77 0.88 -12.25
CA PRO A 66 -16.74 1.97 -12.15
C PRO A 66 -18.14 1.43 -12.39
N TYR A 67 -19.09 1.72 -11.50
CA TYR A 67 -20.46 1.21 -11.55
C TYR A 67 -21.49 2.26 -11.97
N THR A 68 -21.29 3.54 -11.63
CA THR A 68 -22.16 4.64 -12.09
C THR A 68 -22.30 4.58 -13.61
N GLN A 69 -23.52 4.57 -14.16
CA GLN A 69 -23.77 4.28 -15.58
C GLN A 69 -22.92 5.11 -16.55
N ALA A 70 -22.79 6.42 -16.30
CA ALA A 70 -21.98 7.30 -17.14
C ALA A 70 -20.48 6.94 -17.08
N ALA A 71 -19.94 6.69 -15.89
CA ALA A 71 -18.54 6.29 -15.70
C ALA A 71 -18.26 4.90 -16.30
N PHE A 72 -19.16 3.95 -16.07
CA PHE A 72 -19.09 2.62 -16.67
C PHE A 72 -19.06 2.71 -18.20
N ASN A 73 -19.94 3.51 -18.81
CA ASN A 73 -19.98 3.67 -20.28
C ASN A 73 -18.73 4.39 -20.82
N SER A 74 -18.21 5.39 -20.11
CA SER A 74 -16.97 6.07 -20.49
C SER A 74 -15.76 5.13 -20.44
N PHE A 75 -15.79 4.14 -19.53
CA PHE A 75 -14.69 3.21 -19.36
C PHE A 75 -14.81 1.95 -20.25
N TYR A 76 -15.98 1.31 -20.28
CA TYR A 76 -16.22 0.02 -20.94
C TYR A 76 -17.14 0.10 -22.17
N GLY A 77 -17.81 1.23 -22.40
CA GLY A 77 -18.69 1.42 -23.56
C GLY A 77 -17.92 1.58 -24.87
N SER A 78 -18.65 1.62 -25.99
CA SER A 78 -18.07 1.85 -27.32
C SER A 78 -17.31 3.18 -27.37
N GLY A 79 -16.02 3.12 -27.70
CA GLY A 79 -15.13 4.30 -27.70
C GLY A 79 -14.62 4.72 -26.32
N GLY A 80 -14.88 3.92 -25.28
CA GLY A 80 -14.34 4.13 -23.95
C GLY A 80 -12.86 3.76 -23.82
N VAL A 81 -12.36 3.80 -22.59
CA VAL A 81 -10.94 3.52 -22.29
C VAL A 81 -10.56 2.05 -22.53
N ARG A 82 -11.44 1.10 -22.17
CA ARG A 82 -11.22 -0.35 -22.22
C ARG A 82 -12.41 -1.15 -22.79
N PRO A 83 -12.95 -0.82 -23.98
CA PRO A 83 -14.13 -1.49 -24.55
C PRO A 83 -13.93 -2.99 -24.77
N GLN A 84 -12.70 -3.44 -25.06
CA GLN A 84 -12.40 -4.85 -25.34
C GLN A 84 -12.37 -5.74 -24.10
N LEU A 85 -12.32 -5.15 -22.89
CA LEU A 85 -12.29 -5.84 -21.61
C LEU A 85 -13.52 -5.51 -20.77
N ALA A 86 -14.61 -5.14 -21.46
CA ALA A 86 -15.87 -4.76 -20.86
C ALA A 86 -16.46 -5.89 -20.01
N LEU A 87 -16.77 -5.54 -18.77
CA LEU A 87 -17.52 -6.41 -17.87
C LEU A 87 -19.03 -6.30 -18.15
N ASN A 88 -19.83 -7.26 -17.70
CA ASN A 88 -21.27 -7.07 -17.69
C ASN A 88 -21.67 -6.32 -16.41
N ARG A 89 -22.10 -5.07 -16.53
CA ARG A 89 -22.45 -4.22 -15.37
C ARG A 89 -23.46 -4.87 -14.43
N ALA A 90 -24.43 -5.61 -14.96
CA ALA A 90 -25.47 -6.27 -14.18
C ALA A 90 -24.96 -7.47 -13.36
N GLN A 91 -23.77 -7.99 -13.66
CA GLN A 91 -23.13 -9.09 -12.93
C GLN A 91 -22.14 -8.60 -11.87
N LEU A 92 -21.85 -7.29 -11.82
CA LEU A 92 -20.95 -6.72 -10.82
C LEU A 92 -21.66 -6.59 -9.48
N HIS A 93 -20.87 -6.64 -8.40
CA HIS A 93 -21.37 -6.46 -7.04
C HIS A 93 -21.16 -5.02 -6.60
N PRO A 94 -22.21 -4.17 -6.53
CA PRO A 94 -22.06 -2.76 -6.20
C PRO A 94 -21.51 -2.58 -4.79
N LEU A 95 -20.56 -1.66 -4.64
CA LEU A 95 -20.01 -1.28 -3.35
C LEU A 95 -20.80 -0.11 -2.79
N THR A 96 -21.41 -0.33 -1.64
CA THR A 96 -22.11 0.70 -0.87
C THR A 96 -21.13 1.27 0.14
N ASP A 97 -20.62 2.46 -0.12
CA ASP A 97 -19.83 3.17 0.87
C ASP A 97 -20.77 3.66 1.99
N LEU A 98 -20.66 3.02 3.16
CA LEU A 98 -21.49 3.27 4.33
C LEU A 98 -21.12 4.58 5.05
N SER A 99 -19.99 5.20 4.69
CA SER A 99 -19.40 6.36 5.37
C SER A 99 -19.30 7.62 4.52
N GLY A 100 -19.52 7.52 3.20
CA GLY A 100 -19.39 8.63 2.26
C GLY A 100 -19.62 8.21 0.82
N SER A 101 -19.27 9.07 -0.13
CA SER A 101 -19.05 8.69 -1.53
C SER A 101 -17.55 8.65 -1.78
N SER A 102 -17.11 7.90 -2.79
CA SER A 102 -15.71 7.96 -3.23
C SER A 102 -15.28 9.41 -3.48
N GLY A 103 -13.98 9.71 -3.34
CA GLY A 103 -13.47 11.07 -3.49
C GLY A 103 -13.71 11.71 -4.87
N ASP A 104 -14.06 10.91 -5.89
CA ASP A 104 -14.40 11.31 -7.26
C ASP A 104 -15.92 11.30 -7.55
N GLY A 105 -16.76 10.90 -6.59
CA GLY A 105 -18.21 10.79 -6.75
C GLY A 105 -18.69 9.63 -7.63
N ILE A 106 -17.81 8.71 -8.03
CA ILE A 106 -18.14 7.53 -8.83
C ILE A 106 -18.47 6.35 -7.90
N GLN A 107 -19.63 5.72 -8.08
CA GLN A 107 -19.89 4.44 -7.43
C GLN A 107 -19.05 3.36 -8.10
N TYR A 108 -18.47 2.48 -7.30
CA TYR A 108 -17.67 1.34 -7.76
C TYR A 108 -18.37 0.02 -7.46
N ALA A 109 -17.93 -1.05 -8.12
CA ALA A 109 -18.40 -2.40 -7.91
C ALA A 109 -17.23 -3.38 -8.01
N LEU A 110 -17.34 -4.50 -7.29
CA LEU A 110 -16.38 -5.60 -7.44
C LEU A 110 -16.78 -6.54 -8.58
N HIS A 111 -15.77 -7.20 -9.14
CA HIS A 111 -15.93 -8.24 -10.15
C HIS A 111 -16.93 -9.32 -9.72
N ALA A 112 -17.64 -9.93 -10.68
CA ALA A 112 -18.66 -10.94 -10.44
C ALA A 112 -18.18 -12.14 -9.61
N GLN A 113 -16.88 -12.46 -9.73
CA GLN A 113 -16.19 -13.57 -9.03
C GLN A 113 -15.68 -13.19 -7.63
N MET A 114 -16.07 -12.03 -7.09
CA MET A 114 -15.69 -11.59 -5.75
C MET A 114 -16.91 -11.26 -4.86
N PRO A 115 -17.94 -12.12 -4.80
CA PRO A 115 -19.14 -11.85 -4.00
C PRO A 115 -18.82 -11.72 -2.51
N GLU A 116 -17.87 -12.48 -1.98
CA GLU A 116 -17.52 -12.49 -0.56
C GLU A 116 -16.85 -11.17 -0.14
N LEU A 117 -15.96 -10.63 -0.97
CA LEU A 117 -15.34 -9.32 -0.71
C LEU A 117 -16.35 -8.19 -0.81
N ALA A 118 -17.32 -8.28 -1.73
CA ALA A 118 -18.37 -7.29 -1.84
C ALA A 118 -19.31 -7.34 -0.63
N ALA A 119 -19.68 -8.54 -0.18
CA ALA A 119 -20.47 -8.72 1.03
C ALA A 119 -19.72 -8.19 2.26
N LEU A 120 -18.43 -8.50 2.39
CA LEU A 120 -17.58 -7.99 3.47
C LEU A 120 -17.50 -6.46 3.45
N PHE A 121 -17.30 -5.86 2.28
CA PHE A 121 -17.25 -4.40 2.15
C PHE A 121 -18.57 -3.74 2.58
N ASN A 122 -19.69 -4.29 2.15
CA ASN A 122 -21.02 -3.69 2.32
C ASN A 122 -21.64 -3.92 3.72
N GLN A 123 -21.00 -4.70 4.59
CA GLN A 123 -21.50 -4.94 5.93
C GLN A 123 -21.26 -3.73 6.86
N ALA A 124 -22.15 -3.52 7.83
CA ALA A 124 -21.97 -2.49 8.84
C ALA A 124 -20.69 -2.73 9.67
N GLY A 125 -19.85 -1.70 9.79
CA GLY A 125 -18.57 -1.81 10.50
C GLY A 125 -17.53 -2.67 9.77
N SER A 126 -17.61 -2.75 8.44
CA SER A 126 -16.66 -3.48 7.61
C SER A 126 -15.20 -3.15 7.95
N PRO A 127 -14.33 -4.18 8.13
CA PRO A 127 -12.89 -3.99 8.26
C PRO A 127 -12.17 -3.84 6.91
N LEU A 128 -12.87 -4.00 5.78
CA LEU A 128 -12.30 -3.93 4.45
C LEU A 128 -12.30 -2.50 3.92
N ALA A 129 -11.13 -2.03 3.48
CA ALA A 129 -10.96 -0.75 2.81
C ALA A 129 -10.28 -0.94 1.45
N ILE A 130 -10.69 -0.14 0.47
CA ILE A 130 -10.10 -0.11 -0.87
C ILE A 130 -9.39 1.23 -1.05
N MET A 131 -8.11 1.18 -1.41
CA MET A 131 -7.32 2.36 -1.72
C MET A 131 -7.02 2.40 -3.22
N ALA A 132 -7.76 3.23 -3.95
CA ALA A 132 -7.56 3.45 -5.38
C ALA A 132 -6.54 4.56 -5.65
N ASN A 133 -6.06 4.63 -6.89
CA ASN A 133 -5.14 5.67 -7.37
C ASN A 133 -3.85 5.79 -6.52
N THR A 134 -3.36 4.65 -6.02
CA THR A 134 -2.10 4.56 -5.30
C THR A 134 -0.98 4.21 -6.29
N GLY A 135 0.18 4.81 -6.10
CA GLY A 135 1.33 4.64 -6.99
C GLY A 135 2.60 5.18 -6.36
N THR A 136 3.73 4.99 -7.04
CA THR A 136 5.07 5.28 -6.52
C THR A 136 5.50 6.72 -6.75
N LEU A 137 4.54 7.64 -6.94
CA LEU A 137 4.85 9.05 -7.17
C LEU A 137 5.47 9.67 -5.92
N VAL A 138 6.53 10.46 -6.12
CA VAL A 138 7.26 11.13 -5.02
C VAL A 138 6.45 12.31 -4.46
N GLY A 139 5.54 12.85 -5.26
CA GLY A 139 4.60 13.90 -4.87
C GLY A 139 3.50 14.08 -5.91
N PRO A 140 2.55 14.99 -5.67
CA PRO A 140 1.49 15.28 -6.63
C PRO A 140 2.04 15.82 -7.95
N VAL A 141 1.70 15.18 -9.07
CA VAL A 141 2.13 15.58 -10.42
C VAL A 141 0.91 15.77 -11.31
N THR A 142 0.84 16.89 -12.03
CA THR A 142 -0.19 17.12 -13.05
C THR A 142 0.21 16.51 -14.39
N GLN A 143 -0.77 16.23 -15.26
CA GLN A 143 -0.50 15.72 -16.61
C GLN A 143 0.47 16.62 -17.39
N ASN A 144 0.33 17.95 -17.26
CA ASN A 144 1.21 18.90 -17.93
C ASN A 144 2.65 18.83 -17.40
N GLN A 145 2.83 18.68 -16.07
CA GLN A 145 4.15 18.49 -15.47
C GLN A 145 4.80 17.17 -15.90
N TYR A 146 4.00 16.11 -16.03
CA TYR A 146 4.45 14.83 -16.56
C TYR A 146 4.94 14.96 -18.01
N LEU A 147 4.15 15.60 -18.89
CA LEU A 147 4.52 15.79 -20.30
C LEU A 147 5.75 16.70 -20.48
N ASN A 148 5.94 17.65 -19.57
CA ASN A 148 7.06 18.61 -19.60
C ASN A 148 8.27 18.16 -18.77
N SER A 149 8.33 16.91 -18.31
CA SER A 149 9.47 16.32 -17.59
C SER A 149 9.90 17.08 -16.32
N ASN A 150 8.94 17.56 -15.51
CA ASN A 150 9.18 18.31 -14.27
C ASN A 150 8.95 17.38 -13.04
N PRO A 151 9.78 17.42 -11.97
CA PRO A 151 10.82 16.46 -11.65
C PRO A 151 10.44 15.55 -10.46
N ALA A 152 9.17 15.52 -10.06
CA ALA A 152 8.71 14.68 -8.95
C ALA A 152 8.24 13.29 -9.42
N LEU A 153 8.84 12.80 -10.52
CA LEU A 153 8.60 11.46 -11.01
C LEU A 153 9.63 10.51 -10.40
N PRO A 154 9.23 9.29 -10.02
CA PRO A 154 10.18 8.27 -9.60
C PRO A 154 11.11 7.93 -10.77
N PRO A 155 12.37 7.55 -10.50
CA PRO A 155 13.28 7.06 -11.55
C PRO A 155 12.65 5.89 -12.30
N GLN A 156 12.97 5.73 -13.59
CA GLN A 156 12.53 4.59 -14.40
C GLN A 156 11.00 4.34 -14.33
N LEU A 157 10.21 5.41 -14.36
CA LEU A 157 8.76 5.30 -14.54
C LEU A 157 8.48 4.40 -15.77
N TYR A 158 7.56 3.44 -15.63
CA TYR A 158 7.26 2.32 -16.55
C TYR A 158 8.11 1.06 -16.43
N SER A 159 9.19 1.06 -15.66
CA SER A 159 9.89 -0.17 -15.32
C SER A 159 9.12 -0.96 -14.26
N HIS A 160 8.72 -2.19 -14.59
CA HIS A 160 7.99 -3.07 -13.69
C HIS A 160 8.82 -3.48 -12.48
N SER A 161 10.11 -3.77 -12.68
CA SER A 161 11.03 -4.15 -11.60
C SER A 161 11.25 -2.99 -10.64
N ASP A 162 11.49 -1.78 -11.17
CA ASP A 162 11.75 -0.60 -10.34
C ASP A 162 10.50 -0.17 -9.56
N GLN A 163 9.32 -0.17 -10.19
CA GLN A 163 8.07 0.14 -9.50
C GLN A 163 7.72 -0.89 -8.42
N SER A 164 7.99 -2.18 -8.66
CA SER A 164 7.82 -3.22 -7.64
C SER A 164 8.76 -2.98 -6.46
N ALA A 165 10.02 -2.63 -6.74
CA ALA A 165 10.99 -2.29 -5.71
C ALA A 165 10.55 -1.08 -4.87
N TYR A 166 10.00 -0.02 -5.49
CA TYR A 166 9.49 1.16 -4.77
C TYR A 166 8.27 0.84 -3.90
N TRP A 167 7.37 -0.03 -4.36
CA TRP A 167 6.23 -0.50 -3.57
C TRP A 167 6.64 -1.26 -2.31
N GLN A 168 7.71 -2.02 -2.40
CA GLN A 168 8.25 -2.80 -1.30
C GLN A 168 9.16 -1.99 -0.36
N SER A 169 9.92 -1.04 -0.92
CA SER A 169 10.88 -0.25 -0.17
C SER A 169 10.27 0.99 0.45
N SER A 170 9.32 1.65 -0.22
CA SER A 170 8.75 2.98 0.03
C SER A 170 9.55 4.20 -0.49
N PRO A 171 10.89 4.32 -0.37
CA PRO A 171 11.61 5.36 -1.07
C PRO A 171 11.67 5.08 -2.58
N PRO A 172 11.43 6.10 -3.43
CA PRO A 172 11.60 6.00 -4.88
C PRO A 172 13.10 6.03 -5.24
N THR A 173 13.83 5.02 -4.81
CA THR A 173 15.27 4.82 -5.07
C THR A 173 15.48 3.49 -5.77
N ASN A 174 16.28 3.50 -6.83
CA ASN A 174 16.64 2.31 -7.61
C ASN A 174 17.56 1.33 -6.85
N SER A 175 18.00 1.68 -5.64
CA SER A 175 18.81 0.83 -4.77
C SER A 175 18.22 0.79 -3.36
N PRO A 176 17.02 0.22 -3.16
CA PRO A 176 16.43 0.14 -1.84
C PRO A 176 17.20 -0.85 -0.96
N VAL A 177 17.79 -0.31 0.11
CA VAL A 177 18.54 -1.11 1.09
C VAL A 177 17.59 -1.83 2.05
N THR A 178 16.45 -1.22 2.38
CA THR A 178 15.45 -1.78 3.29
C THR A 178 14.01 -1.63 2.78
N GLY A 179 13.16 -2.54 3.25
CA GLY A 179 11.72 -2.59 3.02
C GLY A 179 10.92 -1.93 4.12
N TRP A 180 9.71 -1.48 3.81
CA TRP A 180 8.83 -0.98 4.87
C TRP A 180 8.40 -2.10 5.85
N GLY A 181 8.27 -3.35 5.39
CA GLY A 181 7.98 -4.49 6.26
C GLY A 181 9.11 -4.78 7.25
N GLY A 182 10.36 -4.81 6.76
CA GLY A 182 11.55 -4.94 7.60
C GLY A 182 11.70 -3.79 8.60
N ARG A 183 11.49 -2.54 8.16
CA ARG A 183 11.54 -1.37 9.07
C ARG A 183 10.45 -1.39 10.14
N ILE A 184 9.26 -1.92 9.85
CA ILE A 184 8.24 -2.15 10.89
C ILE A 184 8.77 -3.18 11.89
N CYS A 185 9.37 -4.27 11.42
CA CYS A 185 9.94 -5.30 12.29
C CYS A 185 11.06 -4.76 13.18
N ASP A 186 11.92 -3.88 12.67
CA ASP A 186 12.94 -3.20 13.48
C ASP A 186 12.32 -2.42 14.65
N LEU A 187 11.17 -1.78 14.43
CA LEU A 187 10.47 -0.99 15.45
C LEU A 187 9.77 -1.85 16.50
N VAL A 188 9.33 -3.07 16.15
CA VAL A 188 8.57 -3.96 17.05
C VAL A 188 9.36 -5.19 17.49
N ALA A 189 10.66 -5.24 17.19
CA ALA A 189 11.54 -6.36 17.50
C ALA A 189 11.51 -6.76 18.98
N SER A 190 11.46 -5.78 19.88
CA SER A 190 11.42 -5.97 21.33
C SER A 190 10.11 -6.62 21.82
N ALA A 191 9.03 -6.52 21.04
CA ALA A 191 7.73 -7.10 21.34
C ALA A 191 7.60 -8.56 20.86
N ASN A 192 8.54 -9.04 20.06
CA ASN A 192 8.48 -10.36 19.46
C ASN A 192 8.94 -11.44 20.47
N PRO A 193 8.14 -12.48 20.71
CA PRO A 193 8.55 -13.59 21.57
C PRO A 193 9.85 -14.25 21.07
N PRO A 194 10.70 -14.75 21.98
CA PRO A 194 11.89 -15.48 21.59
C PRO A 194 11.50 -16.72 20.76
N ASN A 195 12.30 -17.01 19.72
CA ASN A 195 12.21 -18.19 18.84
C ASN A 195 11.14 -18.19 17.74
N ILE A 196 10.39 -17.09 17.53
CA ILE A 196 9.51 -16.95 16.36
C ILE A 196 10.12 -15.92 15.41
N PRO A 197 10.35 -16.24 14.13
CA PRO A 197 10.76 -15.22 13.17
C PRO A 197 9.69 -14.13 13.06
N ILE A 198 10.06 -12.88 13.34
CA ILE A 198 9.14 -11.74 13.29
C ILE A 198 8.62 -11.46 11.88
N LEU A 199 9.35 -11.94 10.87
CA LEU A 199 9.11 -11.70 9.47
C LEU A 199 9.40 -12.97 8.70
N THR A 200 8.47 -13.39 7.84
CA THR A 200 8.60 -14.61 7.04
C THR A 200 8.18 -14.33 5.60
N SER A 201 9.00 -14.71 4.63
CA SER A 201 8.65 -14.73 3.20
C SER A 201 8.56 -16.16 2.69
N PHE A 202 7.61 -16.41 1.78
CA PHE A 202 7.43 -17.71 1.11
C PHE A 202 7.79 -17.66 -0.39
N SER A 203 8.16 -16.50 -0.91
CA SER A 203 8.42 -16.26 -2.34
C SER A 203 9.85 -15.81 -2.62
N GLY A 204 10.77 -15.99 -1.67
CA GLY A 204 12.17 -15.57 -1.80
C GLY A 204 12.47 -14.21 -1.19
N GLU A 205 13.61 -13.65 -1.58
CA GLU A 205 14.13 -12.40 -1.04
C GLU A 205 13.57 -11.21 -1.81
N ASP A 206 12.76 -10.41 -1.11
CA ASP A 206 12.15 -9.19 -1.61
C ASP A 206 12.60 -8.02 -0.76
N ALA A 207 12.71 -6.83 -1.37
CA ALA A 207 13.07 -5.61 -0.65
C ALA A 207 12.15 -5.40 0.56
N PHE A 208 10.87 -5.81 0.47
CA PHE A 208 9.85 -5.68 1.51
C PHE A 208 10.31 -6.25 2.86
N ILE A 209 11.00 -7.38 2.85
CA ILE A 209 11.39 -8.08 4.08
C ILE A 209 12.75 -7.66 4.65
N ARG A 210 13.46 -6.74 3.99
CA ARG A 210 14.80 -6.31 4.43
C ARG A 210 14.68 -5.25 5.54
N GLY A 211 15.12 -5.57 6.75
CA GLY A 211 15.28 -4.63 7.88
C GLY A 211 16.72 -4.14 8.04
N GLU A 212 16.94 -3.12 8.86
CA GLU A 212 18.30 -2.69 9.27
C GLU A 212 18.87 -3.59 10.37
N ASN A 213 18.03 -4.03 11.31
CA ASN A 213 18.47 -4.76 12.50
C ASN A 213 17.89 -6.18 12.55
N VAL A 214 16.70 -6.38 11.98
CA VAL A 214 16.02 -7.66 12.00
C VAL A 214 16.05 -8.32 10.62
N ASN A 215 16.48 -9.58 10.60
CA ASN A 215 16.45 -10.42 9.41
C ASN A 215 15.15 -11.24 9.36
N GLY A 216 14.58 -11.30 8.17
CA GLY A 216 13.44 -12.16 7.89
C GLY A 216 13.85 -13.62 7.70
N TYR A 217 12.91 -14.51 7.95
CA TYR A 217 13.01 -15.92 7.62
C TYR A 217 12.48 -16.14 6.20
N ILE A 218 13.27 -16.76 5.33
CA ILE A 218 12.95 -16.87 3.90
C ILE A 218 12.78 -18.35 3.54
N MET A 219 11.63 -18.68 2.96
CA MET A 219 11.40 -19.94 2.27
C MET A 219 11.28 -19.71 0.77
N ASN A 220 11.77 -20.66 -0.02
CA ASN A 220 11.59 -20.71 -1.46
C ASN A 220 11.12 -22.12 -1.85
N ALA A 221 10.32 -22.23 -2.92
CA ALA A 221 9.85 -23.51 -3.46
C ALA A 221 10.99 -24.45 -3.90
N SER A 222 12.19 -23.91 -4.15
CA SER A 222 13.31 -24.62 -4.79
C SER A 222 14.46 -25.02 -3.86
N GLN A 223 14.54 -24.51 -2.62
CA GLN A 223 15.70 -24.70 -1.73
C GLN A 223 15.30 -24.78 -0.25
N ALA A 224 16.07 -25.56 0.52
CA ALA A 224 15.94 -25.65 1.98
C ALA A 224 16.45 -24.38 2.69
N LEU A 225 15.98 -24.17 3.93
CA LEU A 225 16.29 -23.04 4.83
C LEU A 225 17.67 -22.41 4.57
N THR A 226 17.67 -21.18 4.09
CA THR A 226 18.84 -20.30 4.12
C THR A 226 18.50 -19.07 4.94
N VAL A 227 19.28 -18.84 6.01
CA VAL A 227 19.38 -17.52 6.63
C VAL A 227 20.29 -16.73 5.70
N ASP A 228 19.69 -16.01 4.74
CA ASP A 228 20.45 -15.14 3.87
C ASP A 228 20.57 -13.78 4.56
N LEU A 229 21.81 -13.37 4.80
CA LEU A 229 22.10 -12.05 5.34
C LEU A 229 22.13 -11.09 4.14
N PRO A 230 21.62 -9.85 4.29
CA PRO A 230 21.60 -8.87 3.20
C PRO A 230 23.00 -8.45 2.71
N TYR A 231 24.06 -8.95 3.35
CA TYR A 231 25.44 -8.64 3.06
C TYR A 231 26.19 -9.87 2.55
N ASP A 232 27.04 -9.69 1.53
CA ASP A 232 28.07 -10.65 1.16
C ASP A 232 29.12 -10.77 2.28
N ASP A 233 30.02 -11.74 2.13
CA ASP A 233 31.09 -12.03 3.10
C ASP A 233 32.06 -10.85 3.31
N ARG A 234 31.90 -9.76 2.56
CA ARG A 234 32.67 -8.51 2.63
C ARG A 234 31.85 -7.34 3.20
N GLY A 235 30.65 -7.60 3.72
CA GLY A 235 29.79 -6.58 4.29
C GLY A 235 29.17 -5.65 3.23
N GLN A 236 29.20 -6.03 1.95
CA GLN A 236 28.57 -5.28 0.86
C GLN A 236 27.19 -5.87 0.57
N LEU A 237 26.23 -5.02 0.25
CA LEU A 237 24.88 -5.49 -0.10
C LEU A 237 24.95 -6.38 -1.35
N ARG A 238 24.28 -7.55 -1.29
CA ARG A 238 24.15 -8.46 -2.44
C ARG A 238 23.17 -7.93 -3.48
#